data_AF-A0A9E3XBJ4-F1
#
_entry.id   AF-A0A9E3XBJ4-F1
#
_cell.length_a   1.000
_cell.length_b   1.000
_cell.length_c   1.000
_cell.angle_alpha   90.00
_cell.angle_beta   90.00
_cell.angle_gamma   90.00
#
_symmetry.space_group_name_H-M   'P 1'
#
loop_
_entity.id
_entity.type
_entity.pdbx_description
1 polymer ?
#
loop_
_entity_poly.entity_id
_entity_poly.type
_entity_poly.pdbx_seq_one_letter_code
_entity_poly.pdbx_strand_id
1 'polypeptide(L)'
;MLIFTIPLPAQKYAAFIPEFKLNPLTGELVGSLGEDVASLEKRFNLIDASGRIDLRAAGGETMMLQLLTPPDPALRIRINNPAGLPLRIYQVGVVRSPEREEPLPDILLPLRREGERLAPVRDAALIPAESKYFLFWMECDIPSELGGSTVVVQLHLEGAAPRNLPVRIEVQDARLPDPPVRIDFNEYGDKYLQVFREDFPDSAQRRIERKVFNLCRDHHGSINPLPYKSQRGEPREGMAPQIVNADLLHPQLDWQEFDARFGPYFDGSAFPDGRPIDHFYLPFNPDWPAPFPLYLSDRPRYEQIWRAVAQEFIRHFREKGWTATTFQVYCNQKPTKGGGVPWHLDEPKSVRDY
;
A
#
# COMPACT_ATOMS: atom_id res chain seq x y z
N MET A 1 -28.13 -3.47 -30.98
CA MET A 1 -27.44 -2.47 -31.82
C MET A 1 -26.30 -3.19 -32.51
N LEU A 2 -26.39 -3.38 -33.83
CA LEU A 2 -25.41 -4.12 -34.63
C LEU A 2 -24.11 -3.31 -34.72
N ILE A 3 -23.00 -3.86 -34.22
CA ILE A 3 -21.67 -3.25 -34.29
C ILE A 3 -20.92 -3.91 -35.44
N PHE A 4 -20.64 -3.15 -36.49
CA PHE A 4 -19.76 -3.56 -37.57
C PHE A 4 -18.30 -3.54 -37.07
N THR A 5 -17.64 -4.70 -37.04
CA THR A 5 -16.19 -4.80 -36.86
C THR A 5 -15.49 -4.57 -38.20
N ILE A 6 -14.89 -3.39 -38.36
CA ILE A 6 -13.84 -3.15 -39.37
C ILE A 6 -12.51 -3.65 -38.76
N PRO A 7 -11.73 -4.51 -39.44
CA PRO A 7 -10.44 -4.94 -38.92
C PRO A 7 -9.46 -3.75 -38.96
N LEU A 8 -8.87 -3.42 -37.81
CA LEU A 8 -7.88 -2.34 -37.69
C LEU A 8 -6.46 -2.93 -37.58
N PRO A 9 -5.43 -2.27 -38.14
CA PRO A 9 -4.09 -2.84 -38.32
C PRO A 9 -3.28 -2.94 -37.02
N ALA A 10 -2.31 -3.86 -37.03
CA ALA A 10 -1.59 -4.49 -35.92
C ALA A 10 -0.60 -3.62 -35.09
N GLN A 11 -0.80 -2.31 -34.97
CA GLN A 11 0.03 -1.44 -34.10
C GLN A 11 -0.83 -0.35 -33.49
N LYS A 12 -1.41 -0.58 -32.31
CA LYS A 12 -2.13 0.46 -31.59
C LYS A 12 -1.74 0.50 -30.13
N TYR A 13 -1.70 1.73 -29.63
CA TYR A 13 -1.79 2.02 -28.20
C TYR A 13 -3.19 1.67 -27.73
N ALA A 14 -3.29 1.12 -26.54
CA ALA A 14 -4.56 0.83 -25.88
C ALA A 14 -4.54 1.38 -24.45
N ALA A 15 -5.71 1.75 -23.93
CA ALA A 15 -5.83 2.17 -22.54
C ALA A 15 -7.01 1.47 -21.87
N PHE A 16 -6.81 1.02 -20.63
CA PHE A 16 -7.76 0.20 -19.89
C PHE A 16 -7.88 0.66 -18.44
N ILE A 17 -8.99 0.32 -17.79
CA ILE A 17 -9.06 0.36 -16.33
C ILE A 17 -8.17 -0.75 -15.74
N PRO A 18 -7.59 -0.56 -14.54
CA PRO A 18 -6.49 -1.40 -14.07
C PRO A 18 -6.89 -2.77 -13.51
N GLU A 19 -8.20 -3.07 -13.46
CA GLU A 19 -8.76 -4.38 -13.10
C GLU A 19 -8.23 -5.50 -14.00
N PHE A 20 -7.79 -5.15 -15.21
CA PHE A 20 -7.16 -6.06 -16.15
C PHE A 20 -5.64 -6.05 -15.99
N LYS A 21 -5.09 -7.17 -15.51
CA LYS A 21 -3.64 -7.36 -15.39
C LYS A 21 -3.09 -8.08 -16.62
N LEU A 22 -2.44 -7.36 -17.52
CA LEU A 22 -1.86 -7.93 -18.74
C LEU A 22 -0.44 -8.42 -18.52
N ASN A 23 -0.10 -9.60 -19.04
CA ASN A 23 1.27 -10.06 -19.14
C ASN A 23 1.98 -9.34 -20.30
N PRO A 24 3.03 -8.52 -20.05
CA PRO A 24 3.71 -7.75 -21.09
C PRO A 24 4.46 -8.62 -22.11
N LEU A 25 4.78 -9.87 -21.77
CA LEU A 25 5.46 -10.81 -22.65
C LEU A 25 4.49 -11.48 -23.63
N THR A 26 3.31 -11.90 -23.15
CA THR A 26 2.37 -12.68 -23.96
C THR A 26 1.28 -11.81 -24.58
N GLY A 27 0.86 -10.74 -23.89
CA GLY A 27 -0.35 -9.97 -24.20
C GLY A 27 -1.63 -10.59 -23.62
N GLU A 28 -1.50 -11.62 -22.78
CA GLU A 28 -2.65 -12.32 -22.20
C GLU A 28 -3.05 -11.71 -20.86
N LEU A 29 -4.34 -11.79 -20.54
CA LEU A 29 -4.87 -11.37 -19.25
C LEU A 29 -4.53 -12.41 -18.18
N VAL A 30 -3.75 -12.00 -17.18
CA VAL A 30 -3.32 -12.85 -16.06
C VAL A 30 -4.53 -13.38 -15.30
N GLY A 31 -4.62 -14.70 -15.16
CA GLY A 31 -5.70 -15.36 -14.41
C GLY A 31 -6.97 -15.65 -15.22
N SER A 32 -7.02 -15.28 -16.50
CA SER A 32 -8.09 -15.67 -17.42
C SER A 32 -7.58 -16.70 -18.44
N LEU A 33 -8.41 -17.67 -18.83
CA LEU A 33 -8.08 -18.60 -19.89
C LEU A 33 -8.57 -18.03 -21.23
N GLY A 34 -7.65 -17.54 -22.06
CA GLY A 34 -7.90 -17.22 -23.47
C GLY A 34 -8.43 -15.82 -23.76
N GLU A 35 -8.43 -14.88 -22.81
CA GLU A 35 -8.62 -13.45 -23.12
C GLU A 35 -7.27 -12.77 -23.34
N ASP A 36 -7.15 -12.04 -24.46
CA ASP A 36 -5.95 -11.31 -24.89
C ASP A 36 -6.22 -9.81 -25.06
N VAL A 37 -5.15 -9.04 -25.37
CA VAL A 37 -5.28 -7.60 -25.68
C VAL A 37 -6.32 -7.35 -26.76
N ALA A 38 -6.41 -8.16 -27.81
CA ALA A 38 -7.35 -7.92 -28.91
C ALA A 38 -8.82 -8.06 -28.47
N SER A 39 -9.10 -8.98 -27.54
CA SER A 39 -10.42 -9.13 -26.90
C SER A 39 -10.75 -7.91 -26.03
N LEU A 40 -9.78 -7.46 -25.21
CA LEU A 40 -9.96 -6.29 -24.35
C LEU A 40 -10.13 -5.01 -25.18
N GLU A 41 -9.36 -4.84 -26.24
CA GLU A 41 -9.43 -3.64 -27.09
C GLU A 41 -10.83 -3.44 -27.68
N LYS A 42 -11.48 -4.54 -28.10
CA LYS A 42 -12.83 -4.49 -28.67
C LYS A 42 -13.90 -4.11 -27.65
N ARG A 43 -13.67 -4.40 -26.37
CA ARG A 43 -14.68 -4.28 -25.30
C ARG A 43 -14.46 -3.10 -24.38
N PHE A 44 -13.20 -2.74 -24.14
CA PHE A 44 -12.76 -1.93 -23.01
C PHE A 44 -11.67 -0.91 -23.35
N ASN A 45 -11.29 -0.75 -24.63
CA ASN A 45 -10.35 0.32 -24.98
C ASN A 45 -10.96 1.69 -24.71
N LEU A 46 -10.31 2.46 -23.85
CA LEU A 46 -10.74 3.79 -23.45
C LEU A 46 -10.29 4.88 -24.44
N ILE A 47 -9.43 4.54 -25.41
CA ILE A 47 -9.03 5.46 -26.49
C ILE A 47 -10.11 5.48 -27.57
N ASP A 48 -10.78 6.63 -27.72
CA ASP A 48 -11.81 6.84 -28.74
C ASP A 48 -11.22 6.99 -30.16
N ALA A 49 -12.10 7.10 -31.16
CA ALA A 49 -11.71 7.26 -32.56
C ALA A 49 -10.91 8.56 -32.83
N SER A 50 -11.02 9.57 -31.97
CA SER A 50 -10.25 10.81 -32.02
C SER A 50 -8.88 10.70 -31.34
N GLY A 51 -8.62 9.60 -30.63
CA GLY A 51 -7.40 9.39 -29.84
C GLY A 51 -7.47 9.97 -28.43
N ARG A 52 -8.65 10.36 -27.95
CA ARG A 52 -8.89 10.87 -26.60
C ARG A 52 -9.26 9.72 -25.65
N ILE A 53 -8.86 9.84 -24.39
CA ILE A 53 -9.28 8.99 -23.29
C ILE A 53 -10.28 9.77 -22.45
N ASP A 54 -11.47 9.22 -22.24
CA ASP A 54 -12.52 9.82 -21.40
C ASP A 54 -12.70 8.99 -20.12
N LEU A 55 -12.51 9.63 -18.97
CA LEU A 55 -12.61 9.03 -17.64
C LEU A 55 -13.59 9.81 -16.77
N ARG A 56 -14.09 9.14 -15.73
CA ARG A 56 -14.94 9.73 -14.70
C ARG A 56 -14.38 9.41 -13.33
N ALA A 57 -14.43 10.38 -12.43
CA ALA A 57 -13.99 10.22 -11.05
C ALA A 57 -14.84 11.09 -10.11
N ALA A 58 -14.83 10.79 -8.81
CA ALA A 58 -15.33 11.65 -7.76
C ALA A 58 -14.22 12.56 -7.21
N GLY A 59 -14.59 13.68 -6.58
CA GLY A 59 -13.64 14.47 -5.81
C GLY A 59 -13.08 13.66 -4.63
N GLY A 60 -11.76 13.69 -4.43
CA GLY A 60 -11.06 12.91 -3.40
C GLY A 60 -10.65 11.51 -3.84
N GLU A 61 -11.02 11.06 -5.05
CA GLU A 61 -10.66 9.74 -5.57
C GLU A 61 -9.25 9.72 -6.19
N THR A 62 -8.53 8.59 -6.05
CA THR A 62 -7.37 8.29 -6.90
C THR A 62 -7.82 7.50 -8.11
N MET A 63 -7.84 8.16 -9.27
CA MET A 63 -8.13 7.53 -10.55
C MET A 63 -6.88 6.82 -11.08
N MET A 64 -7.08 5.67 -11.72
CA MET A 64 -6.00 4.88 -12.30
C MET A 64 -6.27 4.53 -13.77
N LEU A 65 -5.21 4.49 -14.57
CA LEU A 65 -5.24 4.16 -16.00
C LEU A 65 -4.05 3.29 -16.36
N GLN A 66 -4.30 2.18 -17.06
CA GLN A 66 -3.23 1.39 -17.67
C GLN A 66 -3.10 1.78 -19.15
N LEU A 67 -1.89 2.17 -19.58
CA LEU A 67 -1.55 2.50 -20.97
C LEU A 67 -0.61 1.43 -21.53
N LEU A 68 -1.00 0.84 -22.66
CA LEU A 68 -0.23 -0.14 -23.40
C LEU A 68 0.42 0.52 -24.62
N THR A 69 1.70 0.27 -24.84
CA THR A 69 2.44 0.71 -26.04
C THR A 69 3.24 -0.42 -26.65
N PRO A 70 3.55 -0.37 -27.95
CA PRO A 70 4.66 -1.16 -28.48
C PRO A 70 5.96 -0.89 -27.69
N PRO A 71 6.87 -1.87 -27.55
CA PRO A 71 8.14 -1.69 -26.89
C PRO A 71 8.97 -0.66 -27.67
N ASP A 72 9.33 0.43 -27.01
CA ASP A 72 10.18 1.47 -27.57
C ASP A 72 11.12 2.01 -26.48
N PRO A 73 12.39 1.56 -26.44
CA PRO A 73 13.36 2.05 -25.47
C PRO A 73 13.67 3.56 -25.58
N ALA A 74 13.36 4.17 -26.73
CA ALA A 74 13.50 5.60 -26.98
C ALA A 74 12.27 6.40 -26.55
N LEU A 75 11.16 5.73 -26.20
CA LEU A 75 9.93 6.38 -25.74
C LEU A 75 10.23 7.35 -24.59
N ARG A 76 9.65 8.54 -24.66
CA ARG A 76 9.60 9.54 -23.60
C ARG A 76 8.18 10.03 -23.46
N ILE A 77 7.75 10.27 -22.23
CA ILE A 77 6.43 10.80 -21.92
C ILE A 77 6.63 12.22 -21.38
N ARG A 78 6.05 13.20 -22.06
CA ARG A 78 5.94 14.58 -21.55
C ARG A 78 4.49 14.83 -21.18
N ILE A 79 4.27 15.39 -20.00
CA ILE A 79 2.93 15.63 -19.45
C ILE A 79 2.66 17.13 -19.48
N ASN A 80 1.56 17.54 -20.11
CA ASN A 80 1.01 18.88 -19.90
C ASN A 80 -0.24 18.78 -19.02
N ASN A 81 -0.12 19.27 -17.79
CA ASN A 81 -1.11 19.20 -16.73
C ASN A 81 -1.42 20.61 -16.20
N PRO A 82 -2.21 21.41 -16.95
CA PRO A 82 -2.48 22.80 -16.59
C PRO A 82 -3.30 22.94 -15.30
N ALA A 83 -4.05 21.90 -14.92
CA ALA A 83 -4.83 21.85 -13.68
C ALA A 83 -3.95 21.55 -12.44
N GLY A 84 -2.68 21.18 -12.61
CA GLY A 84 -1.78 20.91 -11.49
C GLY A 84 -2.15 19.67 -10.68
N LEU A 85 -2.87 18.72 -11.27
CA LEU A 85 -3.26 17.47 -10.59
C LEU A 85 -2.03 16.68 -10.13
N PRO A 86 -2.02 16.11 -8.91
CA PRO A 86 -1.01 15.15 -8.51
C PRO A 86 -1.08 13.92 -9.43
N LEU A 87 0.01 13.66 -10.16
CA LEU A 87 0.11 12.60 -11.16
C LEU A 87 1.36 11.78 -10.93
N ARG A 88 1.20 10.46 -10.99
CA ARG A 88 2.29 9.49 -10.89
C ARG A 88 2.18 8.53 -12.08
N ILE A 89 3.29 8.30 -12.77
CA ILE A 89 3.36 7.32 -13.85
C ILE A 89 4.47 6.33 -13.54
N TYR A 90 4.12 5.06 -13.66
CA TYR A 90 4.99 3.91 -13.44
C TYR A 90 5.05 3.09 -14.72
N GLN A 91 6.17 2.41 -14.94
CA GLN A 91 6.22 1.28 -15.85
C GLN A 91 5.89 0.01 -15.06
N VAL A 92 5.02 -0.84 -15.59
CA VAL A 92 4.77 -2.16 -15.01
C VAL A 92 5.93 -3.06 -15.37
N GLY A 93 6.67 -3.51 -14.37
CA GLY A 93 7.69 -4.53 -14.48
C GLY A 93 7.18 -5.90 -14.07
N VAL A 94 8.04 -6.89 -14.23
CA VAL A 94 7.75 -8.28 -13.89
C VAL A 94 8.57 -8.77 -12.70
N VAL A 95 7.99 -9.69 -11.95
CA VAL A 95 8.65 -10.45 -10.88
C VAL A 95 8.66 -11.93 -11.24
N ARG A 96 9.78 -12.59 -10.98
CA ARG A 96 9.93 -14.04 -11.21
C ARG A 96 9.62 -14.78 -9.92
N SER A 97 8.77 -15.80 -10.00
CA SER A 97 8.50 -16.72 -8.89
C SER A 97 9.18 -18.05 -9.18
N PRO A 98 9.83 -18.71 -8.21
CA PRO A 98 10.37 -20.06 -8.40
C PRO A 98 9.28 -21.10 -8.70
N GLU A 99 8.01 -20.79 -8.39
CA GLU A 99 6.86 -21.70 -8.61
C GLU A 99 6.18 -21.50 -9.96
N ARG A 100 6.60 -20.53 -10.77
CA ARG A 100 6.01 -20.24 -12.08
C ARG A 100 7.08 -20.04 -13.13
N GLU A 101 6.86 -20.64 -14.30
CA GLU A 101 7.75 -20.47 -15.45
C GLU A 101 7.62 -19.04 -16.02
N GLU A 102 6.39 -18.52 -16.10
CA GLU A 102 6.13 -17.16 -16.57
C GLU A 102 6.26 -16.11 -15.46
N PRO A 103 6.93 -14.98 -15.74
CA PRO A 103 7.04 -13.90 -14.79
C PRO A 103 5.72 -13.12 -14.67
N LEU A 104 5.43 -12.64 -13.47
CA LEU A 104 4.18 -11.94 -13.15
C LEU A 104 4.36 -10.43 -13.23
N PRO A 105 3.45 -9.68 -13.87
CA PRO A 105 3.55 -8.23 -14.01
C PRO A 105 3.08 -7.50 -12.74
N ASP A 106 3.87 -7.57 -11.66
CA ASP A 106 3.41 -7.24 -10.30
C ASP A 106 4.11 -6.04 -9.65
N ILE A 107 5.08 -5.42 -10.32
CA ILE A 107 5.83 -4.30 -9.75
C ILE A 107 5.61 -3.02 -10.55
N LEU A 108 5.28 -1.94 -9.84
CA LEU A 108 5.20 -0.59 -10.41
C LEU A 108 6.53 0.13 -10.22
N LEU A 109 7.22 0.42 -11.32
CA LEU A 109 8.53 1.04 -11.32
C LEU A 109 8.40 2.53 -11.69
N PRO A 110 8.82 3.46 -10.81
CA PRO A 110 8.79 4.88 -11.15
C PRO A 110 9.59 5.17 -12.42
N LEU A 111 9.02 5.96 -13.33
CA LEU A 111 9.73 6.37 -14.54
C LEU A 111 10.94 7.25 -14.20
N ARG A 112 12.00 7.15 -15.01
CA ARG A 112 13.20 7.97 -14.85
C ARG A 112 12.92 9.39 -15.34
N ARG A 113 13.13 10.39 -14.49
CA ARG A 113 12.98 11.79 -14.90
C ARG A 113 14.21 12.27 -15.67
N GLU A 114 13.98 12.80 -16.88
CA GLU A 114 14.99 13.36 -17.78
C GLU A 114 14.57 14.78 -18.18
N GLY A 115 14.81 15.74 -17.29
CA GLY A 115 14.31 17.11 -17.42
C GLY A 115 12.78 17.15 -17.25
N GLU A 116 12.07 17.60 -18.29
CA GLU A 116 10.61 17.63 -18.36
C GLU A 116 9.99 16.32 -18.87
N ARG A 117 10.82 15.34 -19.24
CA ARG A 117 10.40 14.07 -19.79
C ARG A 117 10.50 12.95 -18.76
N LEU A 118 9.65 11.94 -18.91
CA LEU A 118 9.72 10.68 -18.19
C LEU A 118 10.16 9.58 -19.16
N ALA A 119 11.15 8.79 -18.77
CA ALA A 119 11.72 7.72 -19.56
C ALA A 119 11.40 6.35 -18.95
N PRO A 120 11.13 5.33 -19.77
CA PRO A 120 11.02 3.94 -19.34
C PRO A 120 12.24 3.48 -18.55
N VAL A 121 12.01 2.60 -17.59
CA VAL A 121 13.04 1.88 -16.86
C VAL A 121 13.74 0.91 -17.80
N ARG A 122 15.07 0.83 -17.67
CA ARG A 122 15.94 0.01 -18.51
C ARG A 122 16.66 -1.02 -17.64
N ASP A 123 15.90 -1.95 -17.11
CA ASP A 123 16.40 -3.07 -16.33
C ASP A 123 15.88 -4.35 -16.96
N ALA A 124 16.77 -5.16 -17.55
CA ALA A 124 16.37 -6.37 -18.26
C ALA A 124 15.79 -7.46 -17.34
N ALA A 125 16.07 -7.40 -16.02
CA ALA A 125 15.49 -8.33 -15.06
C ALA A 125 14.01 -8.01 -14.79
N LEU A 126 13.65 -6.73 -14.82
CA LEU A 126 12.31 -6.24 -14.51
C LEU A 126 11.48 -5.93 -15.76
N ILE A 127 12.13 -5.57 -16.87
CA ILE A 127 11.56 -5.25 -18.18
C ILE A 127 12.28 -6.11 -19.23
N PRO A 128 11.82 -7.35 -19.46
CA PRO A 128 12.49 -8.27 -20.38
C PRO A 128 12.51 -7.73 -21.81
N ALA A 129 13.59 -7.99 -22.55
CA ALA A 129 13.77 -7.47 -23.92
C ALA A 129 12.76 -8.06 -24.92
N GLU A 130 12.25 -9.25 -24.62
CA GLU A 130 11.23 -9.98 -25.36
C GLU A 130 9.79 -9.55 -25.05
N SER A 131 9.60 -8.52 -24.21
CA SER A 131 8.29 -7.94 -23.94
C SER A 131 7.62 -7.53 -25.26
N LYS A 132 6.41 -8.03 -25.51
CA LYS A 132 5.59 -7.61 -26.67
C LYS A 132 5.01 -6.22 -26.49
N TYR A 133 4.90 -5.76 -25.25
CA TYR A 133 4.36 -4.45 -24.92
C TYR A 133 5.13 -3.80 -23.77
N PHE A 134 5.18 -2.47 -23.78
CA PHE A 134 5.42 -1.70 -22.56
C PHE A 134 4.08 -1.31 -21.94
N LEU A 135 3.97 -1.57 -20.64
CA LEU A 135 2.80 -1.26 -19.84
C LEU A 135 3.15 -0.10 -18.92
N PHE A 136 2.30 0.91 -18.91
CA PHE A 136 2.41 2.05 -18.00
C PHE A 136 1.17 2.11 -17.12
N TRP A 137 1.38 2.41 -15.85
CA TRP A 137 0.33 2.64 -14.88
C TRP A 137 0.36 4.11 -14.49
N MET A 138 -0.74 4.81 -14.70
CA MET A 138 -0.90 6.20 -14.30
C MET A 138 -1.89 6.27 -13.14
N GLU A 139 -1.51 7.00 -12.10
CA GLU A 139 -2.36 7.37 -10.98
C GLU A 139 -2.53 8.88 -10.97
N CYS A 140 -3.75 9.34 -10.69
CA CYS A 140 -4.07 10.74 -10.57
C CYS A 140 -4.98 10.94 -9.35
N ASP A 141 -4.50 11.70 -8.38
CA ASP A 141 -5.32 12.07 -7.24
C ASP A 141 -6.21 13.24 -7.66
N ILE A 142 -7.52 13.10 -7.50
CA ILE A 142 -8.49 14.13 -7.86
C ILE A 142 -8.79 14.95 -6.60
N PRO A 143 -8.37 16.24 -6.53
CA PRO A 143 -8.69 17.07 -5.38
C PRO A 143 -10.20 17.20 -5.17
N SER A 144 -10.64 17.16 -3.91
CA SER A 144 -12.06 17.16 -3.56
C SER A 144 -12.80 18.39 -4.10
N GLU A 145 -12.13 19.55 -4.15
CA GLU A 145 -12.64 20.82 -4.64
C GLU A 145 -13.01 20.83 -6.12
N LEU A 146 -12.56 19.86 -6.91
CA LEU A 146 -12.85 19.77 -8.34
C LEU A 146 -14.21 19.12 -8.67
N GLY A 147 -15.03 18.77 -7.67
CA GLY A 147 -16.37 18.22 -7.87
C GLY A 147 -17.21 19.05 -8.88
N GLY A 148 -17.80 18.36 -9.86
CA GLY A 148 -18.62 18.98 -10.92
C GLY A 148 -17.82 19.64 -12.05
N SER A 149 -16.49 19.50 -12.10
CA SER A 149 -15.64 20.09 -13.13
C SER A 149 -15.23 19.08 -14.22
N THR A 150 -14.59 19.59 -15.27
CA THR A 150 -13.89 18.75 -16.26
C THR A 150 -12.46 19.25 -16.37
N VAL A 151 -11.51 18.32 -16.25
CA VAL A 151 -10.07 18.59 -16.39
C VAL A 151 -9.49 17.78 -17.53
N VAL A 152 -8.41 18.28 -18.13
CA VAL A 152 -7.72 17.62 -19.23
C VAL A 152 -6.22 17.58 -18.95
N VAL A 153 -5.65 16.38 -18.98
CA VAL A 153 -4.20 16.14 -18.95
C VAL A 153 -3.78 15.66 -20.34
N GLN A 154 -2.68 16.19 -20.87
CA GLN A 154 -2.15 15.74 -22.16
C GLN A 154 -0.91 14.88 -21.94
N LEU A 155 -0.95 13.64 -22.42
CA LEU A 155 0.22 12.76 -22.49
C LEU A 155 0.81 12.85 -23.90
N HIS A 156 2.02 13.41 -23.99
CA HIS A 156 2.80 13.45 -25.22
C HIS A 156 3.77 12.27 -25.21
N LEU A 157 3.46 11.24 -25.99
CA LEU A 157 4.32 10.09 -26.22
C LEU A 157 5.27 10.44 -27.36
N GLU A 158 6.55 10.61 -27.04
CA GLU A 158 7.62 10.94 -27.97
C GLU A 158 8.43 9.66 -28.21
N GLY A 159 8.59 9.20 -29.45
CA GLY A 159 9.27 7.93 -29.74
C GLY A 159 9.21 7.57 -31.23
N ALA A 160 9.31 6.29 -31.55
CA ALA A 160 9.22 5.79 -32.93
C ALA A 160 7.86 6.07 -33.57
N ALA A 161 6.78 6.07 -32.79
CA ALA A 161 5.43 6.42 -33.22
C ALA A 161 4.82 7.50 -32.31
N PRO A 162 5.20 8.79 -32.49
CA PRO A 162 4.75 9.85 -31.59
C PRO A 162 3.23 9.98 -31.54
N ARG A 163 2.67 10.20 -30.36
CA ARG A 163 1.22 10.34 -30.17
C ARG A 163 0.90 11.31 -29.05
N ASN A 164 -0.13 12.14 -29.28
CA ASN A 164 -0.74 12.96 -28.24
C ASN A 164 -2.02 12.28 -27.77
N LEU A 165 -2.12 12.03 -26.47
CA LEU A 165 -3.27 11.41 -25.84
C LEU A 165 -3.87 12.39 -24.82
N PRO A 166 -4.93 13.12 -25.20
CA PRO A 166 -5.71 13.89 -24.24
C PRO A 166 -6.46 12.92 -23.31
N VAL A 167 -6.29 13.08 -22.00
CA VAL A 167 -7.05 12.39 -20.96
C VAL A 167 -8.02 13.40 -20.37
N ARG A 168 -9.29 13.30 -20.75
CA ARG A 168 -10.38 14.12 -20.22
C ARG A 168 -10.98 13.39 -19.02
N ILE A 169 -11.03 14.07 -17.88
CA ILE A 169 -11.58 13.54 -16.63
C ILE A 169 -12.79 14.40 -16.30
N GLU A 170 -13.98 13.80 -16.35
CA GLU A 170 -15.22 14.38 -15.85
C GLU A 170 -15.29 14.08 -14.35
N VAL A 171 -15.08 15.11 -13.52
CA VAL A 171 -15.18 14.99 -12.07
C VAL A 171 -16.64 15.18 -11.70
N GLN A 172 -17.27 14.12 -11.23
CA GLN A 172 -18.68 14.13 -10.86
C GLN A 172 -18.93 15.10 -9.70
N ASP A 173 -20.18 15.55 -9.55
CA ASP A 173 -20.62 16.30 -8.37
C ASP A 173 -20.87 15.33 -7.19
N ALA A 174 -19.84 14.55 -6.88
CA ALA A 174 -19.77 13.57 -5.81
C ALA A 174 -18.36 13.64 -5.20
N ARG A 175 -18.27 13.39 -3.89
CA ARG A 175 -17.00 13.40 -3.16
C ARG A 175 -16.87 12.16 -2.32
N LEU A 176 -15.66 11.61 -2.24
CA LEU A 176 -15.35 10.59 -1.24
C LEU A 176 -15.47 11.18 0.17
N PRO A 177 -15.87 10.37 1.17
CA PRO A 177 -15.80 10.79 2.57
C PRO A 177 -14.38 11.21 2.95
N ASP A 178 -14.26 12.19 3.86
CA ASP A 178 -12.99 12.55 4.50
C ASP A 178 -13.14 12.39 6.03
N PRO A 179 -12.47 11.42 6.67
CA PRO A 179 -11.57 10.45 6.05
C PRO A 179 -12.33 9.42 5.17
N PRO A 180 -11.67 8.85 4.15
CA PRO A 180 -12.24 7.78 3.34
C PRO A 180 -12.39 6.49 4.17
N VAL A 181 -12.95 5.44 3.55
CA VAL A 181 -13.03 4.11 4.18
C VAL A 181 -11.63 3.69 4.62
N ARG A 182 -11.47 3.43 5.92
CA ARG A 182 -10.18 3.03 6.50
C ARG A 182 -9.84 1.62 6.05
N ILE A 183 -8.69 1.47 5.40
CA ILE A 183 -8.13 0.18 5.03
C ILE A 183 -6.97 -0.13 5.98
N ASP A 184 -7.07 -1.23 6.73
CA ASP A 184 -6.00 -1.72 7.60
C ASP A 184 -5.18 -2.77 6.84
N PHE A 185 -3.89 -2.50 6.67
CA PHE A 185 -2.92 -3.46 6.17
C PHE A 185 -2.21 -4.12 7.36
N ASN A 186 -2.81 -5.19 7.86
CA ASN A 186 -2.21 -5.99 8.93
C ASN A 186 -0.87 -6.59 8.47
N GLU A 187 0.18 -6.33 9.25
CA GLU A 187 1.52 -6.87 9.01
C GLU A 187 2.01 -7.63 10.24
N TYR A 188 2.73 -8.73 10.06
CA TYR A 188 3.26 -9.52 11.17
C TYR A 188 4.58 -8.93 11.69
N GLY A 189 4.47 -7.86 12.47
CA GLY A 189 5.60 -7.08 12.94
C GLY A 189 6.12 -6.18 11.84
N ASP A 190 7.39 -6.36 11.49
CA ASP A 190 8.11 -5.49 10.57
C ASP A 190 8.82 -6.30 9.47
N LYS A 191 8.12 -7.31 8.93
CA LYS A 191 8.66 -8.15 7.86
C LYS A 191 8.98 -7.36 6.59
N TYR A 192 8.26 -6.27 6.32
CA TYR A 192 8.59 -5.35 5.22
C TYR A 192 9.99 -4.74 5.35
N LEU A 193 10.61 -4.74 6.55
CA LEU A 193 12.01 -4.33 6.74
C LEU A 193 12.98 -5.49 6.66
N GLN A 194 12.53 -6.74 6.80
CA GLN A 194 13.41 -7.90 6.97
C GLN A 194 14.43 -8.04 5.84
N VAL A 195 14.00 -7.80 4.59
CA VAL A 195 14.87 -7.88 3.41
C VAL A 195 15.93 -6.77 3.34
N PHE A 196 15.82 -5.74 4.19
CA PHE A 196 16.72 -4.60 4.21
C PHE A 196 17.64 -4.55 5.43
N ARG A 197 17.42 -5.42 6.44
CA ARG A 197 18.13 -5.32 7.73
C ARG A 197 19.63 -5.56 7.62
N GLU A 198 20.02 -6.51 6.78
CA GLU A 198 21.43 -6.86 6.59
C GLU A 198 22.13 -5.84 5.67
N ASP A 199 21.39 -5.24 4.75
CA ASP A 199 21.94 -4.37 3.70
C ASP A 199 21.98 -2.88 4.11
N PHE A 200 21.21 -2.47 5.12
CA PHE A 200 21.02 -1.06 5.45
C PHE A 200 21.13 -0.77 6.95
N PRO A 201 21.78 0.34 7.35
CA PRO A 201 21.80 0.77 8.75
C PRO A 201 20.41 1.20 9.22
N ASP A 202 20.17 1.23 10.53
CA ASP A 202 18.87 1.55 11.13
C ASP A 202 18.27 2.88 10.63
N SER A 203 19.10 3.91 10.47
CA SER A 203 18.63 5.20 9.94
C SER A 203 18.06 5.09 8.52
N ALA A 204 18.58 4.20 7.69
CA ALA A 204 18.07 3.91 6.36
C ALA A 204 16.82 3.03 6.42
N GLN A 205 16.78 2.05 7.31
CA GLN A 205 15.59 1.24 7.57
C GLN A 205 14.40 2.10 8.03
N ARG A 206 14.61 3.08 8.91
CA ARG A 206 13.59 4.06 9.33
C ARG A 206 13.05 4.89 8.17
N ARG A 207 13.91 5.26 7.20
CA ARG A 207 13.46 5.94 5.98
C ARG A 207 12.64 5.03 5.07
N ILE A 208 12.98 3.74 5.00
CA ILE A 208 12.21 2.74 4.26
C ILE A 208 10.84 2.52 4.92
N GLU A 209 10.81 2.34 6.25
CA GLU A 209 9.56 2.23 7.04
C GLU A 209 8.64 3.43 6.77
N ARG A 210 9.17 4.65 6.84
CA ARG A 210 8.39 5.85 6.53
C ARG A 210 7.85 5.86 5.10
N LYS A 211 8.58 5.34 4.12
CA LYS A 211 8.07 5.19 2.74
C LYS A 211 6.92 4.19 2.66
N VAL A 212 6.96 3.09 3.42
CA VAL A 212 5.85 2.12 3.49
C VAL A 212 4.61 2.76 4.10
N PHE A 213 4.75 3.49 5.22
CA PHE A 213 3.64 4.23 5.83
C PHE A 213 3.05 5.28 4.87
N ASN A 214 3.90 6.05 4.17
CA ASN A 214 3.44 7.01 3.15
C ASN A 214 2.68 6.32 2.02
N LEU A 215 3.20 5.19 1.51
CA LEU A 215 2.55 4.45 0.43
C LEU A 215 1.14 3.98 0.83
N CYS A 216 0.98 3.40 2.02
CA CYS A 216 -0.35 3.03 2.50
C CYS A 216 -1.28 4.26 2.59
N ARG A 217 -0.76 5.38 3.10
CA ARG A 217 -1.53 6.62 3.26
C ARG A 217 -1.95 7.25 1.93
N ASP A 218 -1.07 7.22 0.93
CA ASP A 218 -1.33 7.68 -0.44
C ASP A 218 -2.47 6.89 -1.10
N HIS A 219 -2.80 5.71 -0.57
CA HIS A 219 -3.89 4.84 -1.04
C HIS A 219 -4.96 4.61 0.04
N HIS A 220 -5.15 5.59 0.93
CA HIS A 220 -6.21 5.60 1.95
C HIS A 220 -6.19 4.43 2.94
N GLY A 221 -5.03 3.80 3.11
CA GLY A 221 -4.81 2.76 4.09
C GLY A 221 -3.81 3.16 5.17
N SER A 222 -3.72 2.34 6.19
CA SER A 222 -2.65 2.38 7.20
C SER A 222 -2.07 1.00 7.33
N ILE A 223 -0.74 0.91 7.34
CA ILE A 223 -0.07 -0.33 7.77
C ILE A 223 -0.18 -0.45 9.28
N ASN A 224 -0.53 -1.64 9.76
CA ASN A 224 -0.71 -1.91 11.17
C ASN A 224 0.23 -3.06 11.61
N PRO A 225 1.46 -2.73 12.04
CA PRO A 225 2.45 -3.70 12.49
C PRO A 225 2.01 -4.43 13.76
N LEU A 226 1.78 -5.73 13.68
CA LEU A 226 1.49 -6.58 14.84
C LEU A 226 2.71 -6.63 15.77
N PRO A 227 2.61 -6.15 17.02
CA PRO A 227 3.79 -5.82 17.81
C PRO A 227 4.50 -7.04 18.40
N TYR A 228 3.90 -8.23 18.39
CA TYR A 228 4.46 -9.42 19.03
C TYR A 228 4.92 -10.52 18.05
N LYS A 229 5.84 -11.35 18.56
CA LYS A 229 6.51 -12.44 17.85
C LYS A 229 5.53 -13.59 17.66
N SER A 230 5.18 -13.83 16.40
CA SER A 230 4.35 -14.97 16.01
C SER A 230 3.04 -14.99 16.84
N GLN A 231 2.45 -16.17 17.00
CA GLN A 231 1.23 -16.40 17.77
C GLN A 231 1.53 -16.62 19.28
N ARG A 232 2.71 -16.17 19.78
CA ARG A 232 3.22 -16.41 21.15
C ARG A 232 3.11 -15.21 22.10
N GLY A 233 2.79 -14.02 21.60
CA GLY A 233 2.49 -12.83 22.43
C GLY A 233 3.69 -12.05 23.00
N GLU A 234 4.92 -12.53 22.90
CA GLU A 234 6.10 -11.74 23.30
C GLU A 234 6.33 -10.56 22.32
N PRO A 235 6.40 -9.29 22.76
CA PRO A 235 6.69 -8.17 21.87
C PRO A 235 8.00 -8.36 21.08
N ARG A 236 8.01 -7.89 19.84
CA ARG A 236 9.25 -7.73 19.06
C ARG A 236 10.03 -6.54 19.61
N GLU A 237 11.33 -6.58 19.38
CA GLU A 237 12.21 -5.47 19.74
C GLU A 237 11.74 -4.16 19.08
N GLY A 238 11.71 -3.09 19.88
CA GLY A 238 11.24 -1.77 19.45
C GLY A 238 9.74 -1.69 19.11
N MET A 239 8.94 -2.71 19.43
CA MET A 239 7.46 -2.68 19.29
C MET A 239 6.73 -2.41 20.61
N ALA A 240 7.46 -2.40 21.73
CA ALA A 240 6.97 -2.07 23.06
C ALA A 240 8.04 -1.26 23.82
N PRO A 241 7.65 -0.37 24.75
CA PRO A 241 8.59 0.16 25.73
C PRO A 241 9.13 -0.98 26.61
N GLN A 242 10.38 -0.85 27.05
CA GLN A 242 11.01 -1.87 27.90
C GLN A 242 10.54 -1.71 29.34
N ILE A 243 10.13 -2.81 29.98
CA ILE A 243 9.90 -2.81 31.43
C ILE A 243 11.26 -2.98 32.11
N VAL A 244 11.75 -1.94 32.80
CA VAL A 244 13.13 -1.90 33.33
C VAL A 244 13.24 -2.29 34.80
N ASN A 245 12.12 -2.57 35.47
CA ASN A 245 12.08 -3.02 36.86
C ASN A 245 11.32 -4.35 37.01
N ALA A 246 11.59 -5.06 38.11
CA ALA A 246 10.91 -6.32 38.42
C ALA A 246 9.52 -6.14 39.06
N ASP A 247 9.23 -4.95 39.62
CA ASP A 247 7.93 -4.66 40.22
C ASP A 247 6.90 -4.27 39.15
N LEU A 248 6.21 -5.28 38.64
CA LEU A 248 5.18 -5.10 37.62
C LEU A 248 3.89 -4.43 38.13
N LEU A 249 3.72 -4.26 39.44
CA LEU A 249 2.59 -3.50 40.00
C LEU A 249 2.87 -1.99 39.99
N HIS A 250 4.15 -1.60 39.96
CA HIS A 250 4.62 -0.22 39.78
C HIS A 250 5.65 -0.19 38.63
N PRO A 251 5.21 -0.45 37.39
CA PRO A 251 6.12 -0.63 36.27
C PRO A 251 6.88 0.67 35.96
N GLN A 252 8.17 0.53 35.69
CA GLN A 252 9.00 1.56 35.08
C GLN A 252 9.21 1.17 33.62
N LEU A 253 8.74 2.03 32.73
CA LEU A 253 8.82 1.82 31.28
C LEU A 253 9.86 2.75 30.68
N ASP A 254 10.84 2.17 29.98
CA ASP A 254 11.73 2.92 29.10
C ASP A 254 11.08 3.05 27.71
N TRP A 255 10.80 4.29 27.35
CA TRP A 255 10.11 4.69 26.13
C TRP A 255 11.06 5.06 24.99
N GLN A 256 12.37 5.14 25.22
CA GLN A 256 13.31 5.77 24.29
C GLN A 256 13.20 5.25 22.85
N GLU A 257 13.29 3.93 22.67
CA GLU A 257 13.22 3.30 21.34
C GLU A 257 11.81 3.35 20.74
N PHE A 258 10.78 3.20 21.58
CA PHE A 258 9.38 3.25 21.14
C PHE A 258 9.01 4.65 20.63
N ASP A 259 9.39 5.69 21.37
CA ASP A 259 9.19 7.09 21.01
C ASP A 259 9.97 7.45 19.75
N ALA A 260 11.25 7.05 19.67
CA ALA A 260 12.09 7.35 18.51
C ALA A 260 11.57 6.71 17.22
N ARG A 261 10.99 5.50 17.31
CA ARG A 261 10.40 4.80 16.17
C ARG A 261 9.02 5.33 15.82
N PHE A 262 8.09 5.32 16.77
CA PHE A 262 6.66 5.51 16.49
C PHE A 262 6.12 6.89 16.80
N GLY A 263 6.78 7.65 17.66
CA GLY A 263 6.37 9.02 18.02
C GLY A 263 6.07 9.89 16.80
N PRO A 264 6.95 9.93 15.77
CA PRO A 264 6.70 10.71 14.56
C PRO A 264 5.44 10.32 13.78
N TYR A 265 4.98 9.07 13.88
CA TYR A 265 3.74 8.62 13.23
C TYR A 265 2.49 9.01 14.05
N PHE A 266 2.61 9.08 15.38
CA PHE A 266 1.51 9.46 16.27
C PHE A 266 1.32 10.97 16.42
N ASP A 267 2.39 11.75 16.23
CA ASP A 267 2.31 13.23 16.21
C ASP A 267 2.16 13.80 14.79
N GLY A 268 2.28 12.95 13.76
CA GLY A 268 2.14 13.32 12.36
C GLY A 268 3.39 13.94 11.71
N SER A 269 4.47 14.18 12.47
CA SER A 269 5.73 14.75 11.95
C SER A 269 6.45 13.82 10.95
N ALA A 270 6.00 12.57 10.84
CA ALA A 270 6.43 11.66 9.80
C ALA A 270 5.90 11.98 8.40
N PHE A 271 4.82 12.75 8.32
CA PHE A 271 4.06 12.95 7.09
C PHE A 271 4.12 14.42 6.65
N PRO A 272 4.15 14.69 5.33
CA PRO A 272 4.13 16.06 4.81
C PRO A 272 2.90 16.88 5.21
N ASP A 273 1.76 16.21 5.42
CA ASP A 273 0.50 16.85 5.84
C ASP A 273 0.39 17.05 7.36
N GLY A 274 1.37 16.58 8.13
CA GLY A 274 1.40 16.71 9.59
C GLY A 274 0.30 15.93 10.32
N ARG A 275 -0.44 15.06 9.64
CA ARG A 275 -1.56 14.31 10.23
C ARG A 275 -1.06 12.95 10.76
N PRO A 276 -1.39 12.58 12.00
CA PRO A 276 -1.07 11.27 12.55
C PRO A 276 -1.66 10.10 11.76
N ILE A 277 -1.15 8.89 12.01
CA ILE A 277 -1.79 7.66 11.55
C ILE A 277 -3.14 7.44 12.26
N ASP A 278 -4.07 6.81 11.55
CA ASP A 278 -5.44 6.64 12.03
C ASP A 278 -5.55 5.61 13.15
N HIS A 279 -4.77 4.53 13.07
CA HIS A 279 -4.81 3.43 14.03
C HIS A 279 -3.45 2.72 14.16
N PHE A 280 -3.27 2.04 15.29
CA PHE A 280 -2.04 1.30 15.60
C PHE A 280 -2.28 0.23 16.68
N TYR A 281 -1.73 -0.97 16.48
CA TYR A 281 -1.72 -2.03 17.48
C TYR A 281 -0.77 -1.75 18.64
N LEU A 282 -1.30 -1.75 19.85
CA LEU A 282 -0.49 -1.74 21.07
C LEU A 282 0.04 -3.14 21.39
N PRO A 283 1.18 -3.24 22.13
CA PRO A 283 1.80 -4.52 22.47
C PRO A 283 0.98 -5.39 23.43
N PHE A 284 -0.09 -4.84 24.01
CA PHE A 284 -1.01 -5.56 24.88
C PHE A 284 -1.57 -6.81 24.22
N ASN A 285 -1.42 -7.93 24.91
CA ASN A 285 -1.97 -9.21 24.50
C ASN A 285 -1.89 -10.21 25.68
N PRO A 286 -2.57 -11.36 25.66
CA PRO A 286 -2.63 -12.28 26.80
C PRO A 286 -1.30 -12.64 27.48
N ASP A 287 -0.16 -12.59 26.78
CA ASP A 287 1.18 -12.89 27.31
C ASP A 287 2.06 -11.65 27.57
N TRP A 288 1.56 -10.42 27.36
CA TRP A 288 2.25 -9.16 27.70
C TRP A 288 1.24 -8.06 28.12
N PRO A 289 1.48 -7.36 29.24
CA PRO A 289 2.74 -7.22 29.99
C PRO A 289 3.02 -8.30 31.03
N ALA A 290 2.06 -9.19 31.28
CA ALA A 290 2.22 -10.34 32.16
C ALA A 290 1.96 -11.63 31.39
N PRO A 291 2.67 -12.73 31.71
CA PRO A 291 2.51 -14.00 31.01
C PRO A 291 1.15 -14.63 31.33
N PHE A 292 0.49 -15.25 30.35
CA PHE A 292 -0.84 -15.83 30.54
C PHE A 292 -0.94 -16.88 31.65
N PRO A 293 0.09 -17.71 31.96
CA PRO A 293 0.04 -18.60 33.13
C PRO A 293 -0.26 -17.91 34.46
N LEU A 294 0.09 -16.62 34.61
CA LEU A 294 -0.27 -15.85 35.80
C LEU A 294 -1.77 -15.57 35.86
N TYR A 295 -2.44 -15.39 34.73
CA TYR A 295 -3.90 -15.27 34.69
C TYR A 295 -4.58 -16.54 35.25
N LEU A 296 -4.01 -17.72 34.97
CA LEU A 296 -4.53 -18.99 35.47
C LEU A 296 -4.26 -19.21 36.96
N SER A 297 -3.11 -18.78 37.48
CA SER A 297 -2.70 -19.02 38.86
C SER A 297 -3.08 -17.91 39.86
N ASP A 298 -3.09 -16.66 39.41
CA ASP A 298 -3.37 -15.45 40.19
C ASP A 298 -3.94 -14.34 39.29
N ARG A 299 -5.19 -14.55 38.88
CA ARG A 299 -5.94 -13.61 38.03
C ARG A 299 -5.95 -12.17 38.58
N PRO A 300 -6.23 -11.92 39.88
CA PRO A 300 -6.21 -10.56 40.41
C PRO A 300 -4.88 -9.85 40.18
N ARG A 301 -3.76 -10.54 40.40
CA ARG A 301 -2.43 -9.96 40.17
C ARG A 301 -2.16 -9.70 38.69
N TYR A 302 -2.55 -10.62 37.81
CA TYR A 302 -2.44 -10.44 36.36
C TYR A 302 -3.19 -9.17 35.90
N GLU A 303 -4.45 -9.01 36.32
CA GLU A 303 -5.27 -7.86 35.95
C GLU A 303 -4.72 -6.54 36.51
N GLN A 304 -4.12 -6.56 37.71
CA GLN A 304 -3.46 -5.40 38.29
C GLN A 304 -2.24 -4.95 37.49
N ILE A 305 -1.37 -5.90 37.07
CA ILE A 305 -0.20 -5.59 36.23
C ILE A 305 -0.64 -4.98 34.90
N TRP A 306 -1.63 -5.59 34.25
CA TRP A 306 -2.20 -5.05 33.01
C TRP A 306 -2.70 -3.62 33.17
N ARG A 307 -3.44 -3.35 34.24
CA ARG A 307 -3.95 -2.01 34.55
C ARG A 307 -2.81 -1.02 34.78
N ALA A 308 -1.79 -1.40 35.55
CA ALA A 308 -0.66 -0.53 35.86
C ALA A 308 0.10 -0.12 34.59
N VAL A 309 0.42 -1.07 33.71
CA VAL A 309 1.10 -0.78 32.44
C VAL A 309 0.18 0.01 31.48
N ALA A 310 -1.11 -0.33 31.39
CA ALA A 310 -2.06 0.45 30.58
C ALA A 310 -2.20 1.89 31.06
N GLN A 311 -2.15 2.13 32.38
CA GLN A 311 -2.14 3.47 32.95
C GLN A 311 -0.89 4.26 32.54
N GLU A 312 0.28 3.62 32.52
CA GLU A 312 1.51 4.26 32.03
C GLU A 312 1.43 4.63 30.54
N PHE A 313 0.87 3.76 29.69
CA PHE A 313 0.60 4.11 28.28
C PHE A 313 -0.33 5.30 28.16
N ILE A 314 -1.45 5.30 28.89
CA ILE A 314 -2.42 6.40 28.87
C ILE A 314 -1.76 7.71 29.33
N ARG A 315 -0.97 7.66 30.41
CA ARG A 315 -0.25 8.82 30.95
C ARG A 315 0.74 9.37 29.91
N HIS A 316 1.65 8.52 29.42
CA HIS A 316 2.67 8.89 28.45
C HIS A 316 2.06 9.45 27.17
N PHE A 317 1.05 8.79 26.59
CA PHE A 317 0.45 9.24 25.33
C PHE A 317 -0.27 10.58 25.47
N ARG A 318 -0.90 10.83 26.63
CA ARG A 318 -1.48 12.14 26.94
C ARG A 318 -0.42 13.23 27.09
N GLU A 319 0.67 12.95 27.79
CA GLU A 319 1.80 13.88 27.94
C GLU A 319 2.43 14.24 26.59
N LYS A 320 2.49 13.27 25.66
CA LYS A 320 3.01 13.46 24.30
C LYS A 320 1.99 14.06 23.32
N GLY A 321 0.72 14.18 23.71
CA GLY A 321 -0.36 14.65 22.84
C GLY A 321 -0.84 13.65 21.78
N TRP A 322 -0.44 12.38 21.87
CA TRP A 322 -0.80 11.30 20.94
C TRP A 322 -2.24 10.82 21.15
N THR A 323 -3.19 11.68 20.81
CA THR A 323 -4.62 11.51 21.11
C THR A 323 -5.50 11.35 19.87
N ALA A 324 -4.95 11.55 18.68
CA ALA A 324 -5.66 11.44 17.41
C ALA A 324 -5.69 10.00 16.84
N THR A 325 -4.72 9.15 17.23
CA THR A 325 -4.61 7.77 16.75
C THR A 325 -5.52 6.85 17.56
N THR A 326 -6.26 5.97 16.87
CA THR A 326 -7.05 4.90 17.49
C THR A 326 -6.13 3.72 17.84
N PHE A 327 -5.83 3.55 19.12
CA PHE A 327 -5.01 2.44 19.58
C PHE A 327 -5.83 1.18 19.78
N GLN A 328 -5.32 0.06 19.28
CA GLN A 328 -6.02 -1.21 19.24
C GLN A 328 -5.26 -2.28 20.04
N VAL A 329 -6.01 -3.20 20.62
CA VAL A 329 -5.46 -4.43 21.20
C VAL A 329 -5.91 -5.57 20.30
N TYR A 330 -4.96 -6.24 19.65
CA TYR A 330 -5.26 -7.36 18.76
C TYR A 330 -4.73 -8.66 19.34
N CYS A 331 -5.62 -9.65 19.42
CA CYS A 331 -5.37 -10.93 20.05
C CYS A 331 -5.39 -12.02 18.98
N ASN A 332 -4.20 -12.43 18.52
CA ASN A 332 -3.96 -13.50 17.53
C ASN A 332 -3.03 -14.58 18.12
N GLN A 333 -3.13 -14.82 19.42
CA GLN A 333 -2.48 -15.95 20.05
C GLN A 333 -3.20 -17.22 19.61
N LYS A 334 -2.41 -18.26 19.37
CA LYS A 334 -2.90 -19.60 19.06
C LYS A 334 -2.28 -20.62 20.03
N PRO A 335 -2.90 -21.79 20.22
CA PRO A 335 -2.34 -22.85 21.04
C PRO A 335 -1.07 -23.41 20.37
N THR A 336 0.09 -22.91 20.77
CA THR A 336 1.39 -23.28 20.19
C THR A 336 2.35 -23.77 21.27
N LYS A 337 3.37 -24.54 20.87
CA LYS A 337 4.41 -25.00 21.80
C LYS A 337 5.17 -23.79 22.36
N GLY A 338 4.95 -23.52 23.65
CA GLY A 338 5.53 -22.38 24.38
C GLY A 338 4.60 -21.18 24.59
N GLY A 339 3.37 -21.20 24.06
CA GLY A 339 2.33 -20.21 24.37
C GLY A 339 1.45 -20.66 25.53
N GLY A 340 1.06 -19.75 26.43
CA GLY A 340 0.19 -20.05 27.57
C GLY A 340 -1.29 -20.13 27.19
N VAL A 341 -1.70 -19.48 26.09
CA VAL A 341 -3.08 -19.35 25.66
C VAL A 341 -3.63 -20.65 25.05
N PRO A 342 -4.72 -21.22 25.59
CA PRO A 342 -5.29 -22.48 25.11
C PRO A 342 -6.26 -22.35 23.92
N TRP A 343 -6.50 -21.14 23.43
CA TRP A 343 -7.52 -20.82 22.42
C TRP A 343 -6.92 -20.26 21.13
N HIS A 344 -7.64 -20.41 20.02
CA HIS A 344 -7.42 -19.64 18.80
C HIS A 344 -8.24 -18.34 18.88
N LEU A 345 -7.57 -17.21 19.14
CA LEU A 345 -8.27 -15.96 19.49
C LEU A 345 -8.93 -15.25 18.29
N ASP A 346 -8.18 -14.88 17.26
CA ASP A 346 -8.70 -14.14 16.10
C ASP A 346 -9.42 -15.01 15.06
N GLU A 347 -9.26 -16.33 15.14
CA GLU A 347 -9.95 -17.27 14.26
C GLU A 347 -10.39 -18.49 15.09
N PRO A 348 -11.57 -18.45 15.75
CA PRO A 348 -12.11 -19.61 16.46
C PRO A 348 -12.21 -20.83 15.52
N LYS A 349 -11.58 -21.94 15.89
CA LYS A 349 -11.54 -23.18 15.09
C LYS A 349 -12.32 -24.33 15.72
N SER A 350 -12.73 -24.17 16.98
CA SER A 350 -13.42 -25.19 17.73
C SER A 350 -14.37 -24.59 18.78
N VAL A 351 -15.27 -25.42 19.32
CA VAL A 351 -16.17 -25.04 20.42
C VAL A 351 -15.38 -24.55 21.65
N ARG A 352 -14.15 -25.01 21.85
CA ARG A 352 -13.31 -24.59 22.98
C ARG A 352 -12.98 -23.10 22.94
N ASP A 353 -12.98 -22.47 21.76
CA ASP A 353 -12.59 -21.08 21.54
C ASP A 353 -13.70 -20.06 21.91
N TYR A 354 -14.91 -20.53 22.23
CA TYR A 354 -16.07 -19.73 22.70
C TYR A 354 -16.33 -19.99 24.19
#